data_AF-A0A4R9K3F3-F1
#
_entry.id   AF-A0A4R9K3F3-F1
#
_cell.length_a   1.000
_cell.length_b   1.000
_cell.length_c   1.000
_cell.angle_alpha   90.00
_cell.angle_beta   90.00
_cell.angle_gamma   90.00
#
_symmetry.space_group_name_H-M   'P 1'
#
loop_
_entity.id
_entity.type
_entity.pdbx_description
1 polymer ?
#
loop_
_entity_poly.entity_id
_entity_poly.type
_entity_poly.pdbx_seq_one_letter_code
_entity_poly.pdbx_strand_id
1 'polypeptide(L)'
;MISYLRFFALIFAALTLGMRFAHLMEAGPKLHWSPELYFQVQTSLYKYFGIVGPFLQIGSILLISILAFQLKGTRSFRYAILSGLSFIFSLGVWFLFVAPAAKQIQAWTASQTIPENWIGLRAAWQFGQLGAFSFDFLAFCLLVFSVLIVKDIQKS
;
A
#
# COMPACT_ATOMS: atom_id res chain seq x y z
N MET A 1 -0.46 -3.87 -26.90
CA MET A 1 -0.87 -4.64 -25.69
C MET A 1 -0.01 -4.32 -24.48
N ILE A 2 1.32 -4.54 -24.51
CA ILE A 2 2.20 -4.30 -23.35
C ILE A 2 2.20 -2.84 -22.86
N SER A 3 2.04 -1.86 -23.75
CA SER A 3 1.97 -0.43 -23.37
C SER A 3 0.75 -0.12 -22.48
N TYR A 4 -0.42 -0.70 -22.79
CA TYR A 4 -1.62 -0.57 -21.95
C TYR A 4 -1.42 -1.23 -20.59
N LEU A 5 -0.80 -2.41 -20.57
CA LEU A 5 -0.49 -3.11 -19.32
C LEU A 5 0.44 -2.28 -18.42
N ARG A 6 1.49 -1.69 -19.00
CA ARG A 6 2.38 -0.75 -18.27
C ARG A 6 1.63 0.46 -17.74
N PHE A 7 0.77 1.06 -18.57
CA PHE A 7 -0.05 2.20 -18.18
C PHE A 7 -0.92 1.87 -16.96
N PHE A 8 -1.73 0.80 -17.03
CA PHE A 8 -2.60 0.43 -15.93
C PHE A 8 -1.82 -0.02 -14.69
N ALA A 9 -0.72 -0.77 -14.85
CA ALA A 9 0.15 -1.15 -13.74
C ALA A 9 0.69 0.09 -13.00
N LEU A 10 1.15 1.10 -13.74
CA LEU A 10 1.63 2.36 -13.17
C LEU A 10 0.51 3.14 -12.46
N ILE A 11 -0.67 3.25 -13.08
CA ILE A 11 -1.81 3.96 -12.48
C ILE A 11 -2.25 3.28 -11.17
N PHE A 12 -2.43 1.96 -11.18
CA PHE A 12 -2.83 1.23 -9.97
C PHE A 12 -1.76 1.37 -8.87
N ALA A 13 -0.50 1.17 -9.21
CA ALA A 13 0.61 1.29 -8.26
C ALA A 13 0.71 2.72 -7.69
N ALA A 14 0.53 3.75 -8.52
CA ALA A 14 0.55 5.15 -8.09
C ALA A 14 -0.61 5.49 -7.15
N LEU A 15 -1.83 4.99 -7.43
CA LEU A 15 -2.97 5.20 -6.55
C LEU A 15 -2.81 4.46 -5.23
N THR A 16 -2.29 3.23 -5.25
CA THR A 16 -1.92 2.48 -4.03
C THR A 16 -0.91 3.25 -3.20
N LEU A 17 0.17 3.73 -3.82
CA LEU A 17 1.18 4.54 -3.16
C LEU A 17 0.59 5.85 -2.61
N GLY A 18 -0.28 6.53 -3.36
CA GLY A 18 -0.93 7.76 -2.93
C GLY A 18 -1.76 7.59 -1.65
N MET A 19 -2.52 6.50 -1.54
CA MET A 19 -3.25 6.19 -0.30
C MET A 19 -2.29 5.94 0.87
N ARG A 20 -1.18 5.21 0.66
CA ARG A 20 -0.17 4.99 1.70
C ARG A 20 0.53 6.29 2.11
N PHE A 21 0.84 7.15 1.15
CA PHE A 21 1.47 8.43 1.38
C PHE A 21 0.56 9.35 2.21
N ALA A 22 -0.75 9.34 1.96
CA ALA A 22 -1.70 10.04 2.82
C ALA A 22 -1.60 9.57 4.28
N HIS A 23 -1.56 8.26 4.51
CA HIS A 23 -1.39 7.72 5.86
C HIS A 23 -0.05 8.08 6.52
N LEU A 24 1.04 8.12 5.75
CA LEU A 24 2.34 8.60 6.23
C LEU A 24 2.23 10.03 6.77
N MET A 25 1.63 10.94 5.97
CA MET A 25 1.52 12.35 6.32
C MET A 25 0.59 12.59 7.52
N GLU A 26 -0.43 11.76 7.66
CA GLU A 26 -1.37 11.83 8.78
C GLU A 26 -0.80 11.26 10.10
N ALA A 27 0.24 10.43 10.04
CA ALA A 27 0.70 9.67 11.20
C ALA A 27 1.19 10.56 12.35
N GLY A 28 1.97 11.61 12.04
CA GLY A 28 2.53 12.52 13.06
C GLY A 28 1.47 13.15 13.98
N PRO A 29 0.48 13.88 13.43
CA PRO A 29 -0.61 14.43 14.23
C PRO A 29 -1.39 13.36 15.01
N LYS A 30 -1.68 12.22 14.39
CA LYS A 30 -2.47 11.13 14.98
C LYS A 30 -1.86 10.51 16.24
N LEU A 31 -0.53 10.54 16.37
CA LEU A 31 0.16 10.06 17.57
C LEU A 31 -0.16 10.88 18.82
N HIS A 32 -0.69 12.10 18.67
CA HIS A 32 -0.99 13.00 19.77
C HIS A 32 -2.49 13.13 20.06
N TRP A 33 -3.34 12.51 19.25
CA TRP A 33 -4.80 12.59 19.43
C TRP A 33 -5.26 11.81 20.66
N SER A 34 -6.37 12.27 21.24
CA SER A 34 -7.10 11.48 22.23
C SER A 34 -7.66 10.21 21.57
N PRO A 35 -7.93 9.15 22.35
CA PRO A 35 -8.55 7.95 21.82
C PRO A 35 -9.85 8.28 21.07
N GLU A 36 -10.73 9.07 21.66
CA GLU A 36 -12.07 9.37 21.15
C GLU A 36 -12.02 10.01 19.77
N LEU A 37 -11.18 11.05 19.61
CA LEU A 37 -10.99 11.72 18.33
C LEU A 37 -10.46 10.76 17.27
N TYR A 38 -9.47 9.93 17.62
CA TYR A 38 -8.91 8.98 16.68
C TYR A 38 -9.95 7.97 16.23
N PHE A 39 -10.70 7.36 17.15
CA PHE A 39 -11.73 6.38 16.82
C PHE A 39 -12.81 6.97 15.91
N GLN A 40 -13.25 8.19 16.20
CA GLN A 40 -14.26 8.88 15.41
C GLN A 40 -13.75 9.13 13.97
N VAL A 41 -12.52 9.63 13.81
CA VAL A 41 -11.94 9.83 12.47
C VAL A 41 -11.71 8.50 11.77
N GLN A 42 -11.23 7.47 12.50
CA GLN A 42 -10.87 6.19 11.92
C GLN A 42 -12.07 5.45 11.31
N THR A 43 -13.25 5.64 11.91
CA THR A 43 -14.51 4.97 11.53
C THR A 43 -15.35 5.76 10.54
N SER A 44 -15.15 7.08 10.43
CA SER A 44 -15.86 7.94 9.49
C SER A 44 -15.07 8.20 8.21
N LEU A 45 -13.81 8.63 8.32
CA LEU A 45 -13.03 9.15 7.20
C LEU A 45 -12.45 8.06 6.30
N TYR A 46 -12.01 6.92 6.86
CA TYR A 46 -11.27 5.89 6.11
C TYR A 46 -12.15 4.80 5.48
N LYS A 47 -13.48 4.99 5.43
CA LYS A 47 -14.39 4.00 4.84
C LYS A 47 -13.98 3.58 3.42
N TYR A 48 -13.65 4.54 2.56
CA TYR A 48 -13.26 4.24 1.18
C TYR A 48 -11.85 3.68 1.05
N PHE A 49 -10.95 3.98 1.98
CA PHE A 49 -9.61 3.39 2.01
C PHE A 49 -9.69 1.87 2.23
N GLY A 50 -10.62 1.43 3.08
CA GLY A 50 -10.87 -0.01 3.32
C GLY A 50 -11.55 -0.74 2.16
N ILE A 51 -12.15 -0.03 1.19
CA ILE A 51 -12.88 -0.62 0.06
C ILE A 51 -12.03 -0.54 -1.21
N VAL A 52 -11.59 0.67 -1.57
CA VAL A 52 -10.84 0.95 -2.79
C VAL A 52 -9.37 0.54 -2.63
N GLY A 53 -8.82 0.65 -1.42
CA GLY A 53 -7.43 0.30 -1.11
C GLY A 53 -7.05 -1.12 -1.51
N PRO A 54 -7.74 -2.15 -0.99
CA PRO A 54 -7.47 -3.54 -1.34
C PRO A 54 -7.61 -3.82 -2.84
N PHE A 55 -8.63 -3.24 -3.49
CA PHE A 55 -8.83 -3.40 -4.93
C PHE A 55 -7.63 -2.89 -5.74
N LEU A 56 -7.14 -1.69 -5.43
CA LEU A 56 -5.98 -1.12 -6.10
C LEU A 56 -4.69 -1.89 -5.78
N GLN A 57 -4.48 -2.30 -4.53
CA GLN A 57 -3.27 -3.03 -4.13
C GLN A 57 -3.20 -4.42 -4.78
N ILE A 58 -4.30 -5.19 -4.75
CA ILE A 58 -4.38 -6.50 -5.41
C ILE A 58 -4.27 -6.35 -6.93
N GLY A 59 -4.95 -5.34 -7.51
CA GLY A 59 -4.85 -5.04 -8.93
C GLY A 59 -3.42 -4.68 -9.35
N SER A 60 -2.68 -3.92 -8.54
CA SER A 60 -1.26 -3.61 -8.77
C SER A 60 -0.42 -4.89 -8.83
N ILE A 61 -0.56 -5.78 -7.84
CA ILE A 61 0.18 -7.06 -7.80
C ILE A 61 -0.13 -7.90 -9.05
N LEU A 62 -1.40 -7.99 -9.43
CA LEU A 62 -1.81 -8.77 -10.60
C LEU A 62 -1.22 -8.20 -11.90
N LEU A 63 -1.39 -6.90 -12.13
CA LEU A 63 -0.91 -6.24 -13.35
C LEU A 63 0.61 -6.30 -13.47
N ILE A 64 1.33 -6.09 -12.36
CA ILE A 64 2.80 -6.17 -12.31
C ILE A 64 3.27 -7.62 -12.54
N SER A 65 2.55 -8.62 -12.02
CA SER A 65 2.87 -10.03 -12.25
C SER A 65 2.70 -10.43 -13.72
N ILE A 66 1.61 -9.98 -14.36
CA ILE A 66 1.39 -10.19 -15.80
C ILE A 66 2.47 -9.46 -16.61
N LEU A 67 2.83 -8.23 -16.21
CA LEU A 67 3.88 -7.46 -16.86
C LEU A 67 5.23 -8.16 -16.75
N ALA A 68 5.59 -8.67 -15.58
CA ALA A 68 6.81 -9.44 -15.37
C ALA A 68 6.84 -10.68 -16.26
N PHE A 69 5.73 -11.41 -16.37
CA PHE A 69 5.63 -12.56 -17.27
C PHE A 69 5.90 -12.17 -18.74
N GLN A 70 5.35 -11.05 -19.21
CA GLN A 70 5.59 -10.54 -20.57
C GLN A 70 7.01 -10.02 -20.80
N LEU A 71 7.72 -9.64 -19.74
CA LEU A 71 9.09 -9.12 -19.79
C LEU A 71 10.17 -10.20 -19.66
N LYS A 72 9.81 -11.48 -19.51
CA LYS A 72 10.77 -12.60 -19.37
C LYS A 72 11.85 -12.55 -20.47
N GLY A 73 13.10 -12.76 -20.08
CA GLY A 73 14.27 -12.69 -20.97
C GLY A 73 14.79 -11.27 -21.24
N THR A 74 14.10 -10.22 -20.78
CA THR A 74 14.58 -8.83 -20.91
C THR A 74 15.28 -8.34 -19.64
N ARG A 75 16.11 -7.29 -19.75
CA ARG A 75 16.71 -6.61 -18.58
C ARG A 75 15.66 -6.00 -17.63
N SER A 76 14.46 -5.71 -18.14
CA SER A 76 13.36 -5.13 -17.35
C SER A 76 12.69 -6.15 -16.44
N PHE A 77 12.79 -7.44 -16.76
CA PHE A 77 12.17 -8.54 -16.00
C PHE A 77 12.47 -8.48 -14.51
N ARG A 78 13.75 -8.34 -14.14
CA ARG A 78 14.19 -8.35 -12.74
C ARG A 78 13.52 -7.25 -11.93
N TYR A 79 13.35 -6.06 -12.51
CA TYR A 79 12.74 -4.92 -11.84
C TYR A 79 11.23 -5.10 -11.69
N ALA A 80 10.55 -5.66 -12.68
CA ALA A 80 9.13 -6.00 -12.57
C ALA A 80 8.87 -7.05 -11.48
N ILE A 81 9.71 -8.09 -11.38
CA ILE A 81 9.60 -9.10 -10.32
C ILE A 81 9.85 -8.49 -8.93
N LEU A 82 10.93 -7.72 -8.76
CA LEU A 82 11.23 -7.09 -7.48
C LEU A 82 10.14 -6.09 -7.06
N SER A 83 9.54 -5.39 -8.03
CA SER A 83 8.38 -4.52 -7.80
C SER A 83 7.18 -5.31 -7.27
N GLY A 84 6.81 -6.41 -7.93
CA GLY A 84 5.70 -7.27 -7.51
C GLY A 84 5.92 -7.85 -6.11
N LEU A 85 7.13 -8.35 -5.83
CA LEU A 85 7.50 -8.86 -4.50
C LEU A 85 7.43 -7.79 -3.43
N SER A 86 7.85 -6.56 -3.74
CA SER A 86 7.78 -5.43 -2.79
C SER A 86 6.33 -5.09 -2.43
N PHE A 87 5.40 -5.06 -3.41
CA PHE A 87 3.97 -4.89 -3.12
C PHE A 87 3.39 -6.06 -2.29
N ILE A 88 3.85 -7.29 -2.52
CA ILE A 88 3.44 -8.45 -1.71
C ILE A 88 3.94 -8.30 -0.26
N PHE A 89 5.18 -7.87 -0.06
CA PHE A 89 5.72 -7.62 1.28
C PHE A 89 4.98 -6.49 1.99
N SER A 90 4.67 -5.40 1.29
CA SER A 90 3.80 -4.32 1.81
C SER A 90 2.45 -4.86 2.31
N LEU A 91 1.81 -5.71 1.50
CA LEU A 91 0.55 -6.35 1.89
C LEU A 91 0.74 -7.25 3.12
N GLY A 92 1.86 -7.98 3.21
CA GLY A 92 2.24 -8.75 4.38
C GLY A 92 2.39 -7.90 5.65
N VAL A 93 3.09 -6.75 5.57
CA VAL A 93 3.20 -5.79 6.68
C VAL A 93 1.82 -5.31 7.11
N TRP A 94 0.95 -4.96 6.16
CA TRP A 94 -0.41 -4.54 6.46
C TRP A 94 -1.20 -5.63 7.21
N PHE A 95 -1.14 -6.88 6.76
CA PHE A 95 -1.81 -7.99 7.43
C PHE A 95 -1.27 -8.27 8.83
N LEU A 96 0.04 -8.11 9.06
CA LEU A 96 0.67 -8.40 10.34
C LEU A 96 0.42 -7.32 11.40
N PHE A 97 0.36 -6.04 11.00
CA PHE A 97 0.32 -4.92 11.95
C PHE A 97 -0.97 -4.11 11.89
N VAL A 98 -1.49 -3.84 10.70
CA VAL A 98 -2.61 -2.91 10.50
C VAL A 98 -3.95 -3.62 10.57
N ALA A 99 -4.09 -4.79 9.95
CA ALA A 99 -5.33 -5.56 9.97
C ALA A 99 -5.77 -5.96 11.39
N PRO A 100 -4.88 -6.43 12.29
CA PRO A 100 -5.26 -6.76 13.66
C PRO A 100 -5.70 -5.52 14.44
N ALA A 101 -5.03 -4.37 14.22
CA ALA A 101 -5.43 -3.09 14.79
C ALA A 101 -6.81 -2.62 14.27
N ALA A 102 -7.06 -2.77 12.96
CA ALA A 102 -8.33 -2.43 12.32
C ALA A 102 -9.51 -3.18 12.95
N LYS A 103 -9.34 -4.50 13.15
CA LYS A 103 -10.37 -5.36 13.71
C LYS A 103 -10.73 -4.96 15.14
N GLN A 104 -9.72 -4.67 15.95
CA GLN A 104 -9.91 -4.18 17.32
C GLN A 104 -10.62 -2.81 17.32
N ILE A 105 -10.21 -1.89 16.44
CA ILE A 105 -10.88 -0.59 16.29
C ILE A 105 -12.37 -0.72 16.00
N GLN A 106 -12.72 -1.62 15.08
CA GLN A 106 -14.12 -1.86 14.71
C GLN A 106 -14.93 -2.44 15.88
N ALA A 107 -14.36 -3.38 16.64
CA ALA A 107 -15.02 -3.95 17.81
C ALA A 107 -15.30 -2.91 18.89
N TRP A 108 -14.33 -2.03 19.18
CA TRP A 108 -14.47 -1.01 20.23
C TRP A 108 -15.39 0.14 19.86
N THR A 109 -15.49 0.43 18.57
CA THR A 109 -16.48 1.38 18.06
C THR A 109 -17.90 0.89 18.37
N ALA A 110 -18.14 -0.42 18.29
CA ALA A 110 -19.44 -1.01 18.60
C ALA A 110 -19.72 -1.05 20.12
N SER A 111 -18.71 -1.28 20.96
CA SER A 111 -18.86 -1.32 22.42
C SER A 111 -18.79 0.05 23.10
N GLN A 112 -18.33 1.10 22.41
CA GLN A 112 -18.06 2.43 22.95
C GLN A 112 -17.11 2.44 24.17
N THR A 113 -16.18 1.48 24.24
CA THR A 113 -15.21 1.39 25.33
C THR A 113 -13.80 1.70 24.83
N ILE A 114 -13.07 2.52 25.59
CA ILE A 114 -11.65 2.79 25.31
C ILE A 114 -10.83 1.63 25.86
N PRO A 115 -9.92 1.05 25.08
CA PRO A 115 -9.16 -0.12 25.50
C PRO A 115 -7.91 0.27 26.29
N GLU A 116 -7.56 -0.57 27.26
CA GLU A 116 -6.35 -0.42 28.08
C GLU A 116 -5.07 -0.37 27.24
N ASN A 117 -5.00 -1.14 26.14
CA ASN A 117 -3.83 -1.23 25.25
C ASN A 117 -3.86 -0.23 24.08
N TRP A 118 -4.70 0.81 24.14
CA TRP A 118 -4.91 1.80 23.07
C TRP A 118 -3.61 2.31 22.41
N ILE A 119 -2.62 2.68 23.21
CA ILE A 119 -1.35 3.25 22.71
C ILE A 119 -0.61 2.26 21.82
N GLY A 120 -0.55 0.99 22.22
CA GLY A 120 0.10 -0.06 21.45
C GLY A 120 -0.61 -0.33 20.13
N LEU A 121 -1.94 -0.30 20.14
CA LEU A 121 -2.73 -0.47 18.92
C LEU A 121 -2.54 0.70 17.96
N ARG A 122 -2.57 1.94 18.46
CA ARG A 122 -2.31 3.12 17.63
C ARG A 122 -0.93 3.04 17.00
N ALA A 123 0.09 2.66 17.77
CA ALA A 123 1.44 2.46 17.26
C ALA A 123 1.47 1.39 16.15
N ALA A 124 0.85 0.23 16.36
CA ALA A 124 0.78 -0.84 15.37
C ALA A 124 0.12 -0.38 14.06
N TRP A 125 -0.98 0.38 14.16
CA TRP A 125 -1.62 0.98 12.99
C TRP A 125 -0.67 1.98 12.29
N GLN A 126 -0.19 3.00 12.99
CA GLN A 126 0.57 4.09 12.36
C GLN A 126 1.90 3.61 11.78
N PHE A 127 2.68 2.85 12.55
CA PHE A 127 3.97 2.34 12.09
C PHE A 127 3.81 1.19 11.09
N GLY A 128 2.74 0.40 11.19
CA GLY A 128 2.40 -0.59 10.16
C GLY A 128 2.10 0.06 8.81
N GLN A 129 1.36 1.16 8.79
CA GLN A 129 1.11 1.93 7.56
C GLN A 129 2.40 2.53 6.98
N LEU A 130 3.29 3.05 7.84
CA LEU A 130 4.62 3.55 7.44
C LEU A 130 5.51 2.45 6.85
N GLY A 131 5.52 1.27 7.48
CA GLY A 131 6.26 0.11 6.99
C GLY A 131 5.76 -0.30 5.60
N ALA A 132 4.43 -0.44 5.45
CA ALA A 132 3.81 -0.76 4.15
C ALA A 132 4.09 0.30 3.09
N PHE A 133 4.04 1.59 3.45
CA PHE A 133 4.40 2.70 2.55
C PHE A 133 5.81 2.54 1.99
N SER A 134 6.79 2.19 2.83
CA SER A 134 8.19 2.07 2.40
C SER A 134 8.36 1.00 1.31
N PHE A 135 7.65 -0.11 1.45
CA PHE A 135 7.63 -1.17 0.45
C PHE A 135 6.85 -0.78 -0.82
N ASP A 136 5.71 -0.10 -0.70
CA ASP A 136 4.94 0.39 -1.86
C ASP A 136 5.74 1.45 -2.65
N PHE A 137 6.47 2.32 -1.95
CA PHE A 137 7.35 3.32 -2.57
C PHE A 137 8.48 2.65 -3.36
N LEU A 138 9.18 1.71 -2.74
CA LEU A 138 10.20 0.90 -3.42
C LEU A 138 9.62 0.15 -4.63
N ALA A 139 8.46 -0.47 -4.46
CA ALA A 139 7.77 -1.19 -5.52
C ALA A 139 7.48 -0.29 -6.72
N PHE A 140 6.97 0.92 -6.47
CA PHE A 140 6.67 1.90 -7.50
C PHE A 140 7.94 2.37 -8.24
N CYS A 141 9.02 2.70 -7.52
CA CYS A 141 10.30 3.06 -8.13
C CYS A 141 10.83 1.94 -9.06
N LEU A 142 10.78 0.68 -8.60
CA LEU A 142 11.18 -0.48 -9.38
C LEU A 142 10.31 -0.69 -10.63
N LEU A 143 8.99 -0.46 -10.51
CA LEU A 143 8.08 -0.53 -11.65
C LEU A 143 8.41 0.54 -12.70
N VAL A 144 8.67 1.78 -12.26
CA VAL A 144 9.07 2.88 -13.15
C VAL A 144 10.38 2.53 -13.87
N PHE A 145 11.39 2.03 -13.15
CA PHE A 145 12.64 1.57 -13.79
C PHE A 145 12.40 0.45 -14.80
N SER A 146 11.55 -0.52 -14.48
CA SER A 146 11.17 -1.59 -15.40
C SER A 146 10.53 -1.06 -16.69
N VAL A 147 9.80 0.04 -16.64
CA VAL A 147 9.14 0.64 -17.81
C VAL A 147 10.13 1.47 -18.63
N LEU A 148 11.03 2.19 -17.98
CA LEU A 148 12.00 3.08 -18.64
C LEU A 148 13.09 2.30 -19.39
N ILE A 149 13.61 1.20 -18.82
CA ILE A 149 14.70 0.42 -19.45
C ILE A 149 14.30 -0.16 -20.82
N VAL A 150 13.02 -0.40 -21.08
CA VAL A 150 12.57 -0.88 -22.41
C VAL A 150 12.66 0.22 -23.47
N LYS A 151 12.52 1.50 -23.11
CA LYS A 151 12.57 2.60 -24.07
C LYS A 151 13.95 2.79 -24.70
N ASP A 152 15.02 2.45 -23.99
CA ASP A 152 16.38 2.66 -24.47
C ASP A 152 16.82 1.67 -25.55
N ILE A 153 16.13 0.53 -25.69
CA ILE A 153 16.51 -0.53 -26.65
C ILE A 153 15.87 -0.32 -28.03
N GLN A 154 14.73 0.36 -28.12
CA GLN A 154 14.07 0.63 -29.41
C GLN A 154 14.57 1.89 -30.13
N LYS A 155 15.58 2.58 -29.57
CA LYS A 155 16.15 3.82 -30.12
C LYS A 155 17.59 3.69 -30.64
N SER A 156 18.17 2.49 -30.67
CA SER A 156 19.47 2.19 -31.29
C SER A 156 19.29 1.41 -32.59
#